data_AF-A0A8H7THZ8-F1
#
_entry.id   AF-A0A8H7THZ8-F1
#
_cell.length_a   1.000
_cell.length_b   1.000
_cell.length_c   1.000
_cell.angle_alpha   90.00
_cell.angle_beta   90.00
_cell.angle_gamma   90.00
#
_symmetry.space_group_name_H-M   'P 1'
#
loop_
_entity.id
_entity.type
_entity.pdbx_description
1 polymer ?
#
loop_
_entity_poly.entity_id
_entity_poly.type
_entity_poly.pdbx_seq_one_letter_code
_entity_poly.pdbx_strand_id
1 'polypeptide(L)'
;MPSLLDLPREIRDEIYTYCLVSPTGLIAPYLLPRSSTNSTSLKSPCRRRALKTASTKSKHKKQKQNLHLITSPLTLTPHDPIFHSLNLFLHTLKHEYLSLSLRSTCRQVYNETNGLFWGRNTFYFEGLGEVGRSLGVARTLKVMGQTASRLIERVTIRMSILGPEYGALRKVLNTLSSRARLGNFKRLELVWDEKEFWSLMDALYGGDVPLFDAMIEDLVGGLAGERFERVVRVPICPPGDDDDEEEDRLVHEEVVKCLHYAIGGTMICGDVVRWNDRVMVGI
;
A
#
# COMPACT_ATOMS: atom_id res chain seq x y z
N MET A 1 29.02 -15.30 -25.97
CA MET A 1 28.25 -15.69 -24.77
C MET A 1 26.83 -15.23 -25.00
N PRO A 2 25.83 -16.11 -24.82
CA PRO A 2 24.43 -15.72 -24.95
C PRO A 2 24.05 -14.72 -23.83
N SER A 3 23.36 -13.66 -24.21
CA SER A 3 22.81 -12.62 -23.34
C SER A 3 21.34 -12.90 -23.00
N LEU A 4 20.80 -12.23 -21.97
CA LEU A 4 19.36 -12.31 -21.64
C LEU A 4 18.48 -11.92 -22.84
N LEU A 5 18.93 -10.96 -23.65
CA LEU A 5 18.18 -10.47 -24.81
C LEU A 5 18.25 -11.42 -26.01
N ASP A 6 19.13 -12.42 -25.97
CA ASP A 6 19.26 -13.44 -27.01
C ASP A 6 18.21 -14.56 -26.83
N LEU A 7 17.54 -14.62 -25.67
CA LEU A 7 16.44 -15.55 -25.41
C LEU A 7 15.15 -15.10 -26.15
N PRO A 8 14.26 -16.02 -26.55
CA PRO A 8 12.92 -15.68 -27.03
C PRO A 8 12.13 -14.83 -26.03
N ARG A 9 11.20 -14.01 -26.52
CA ARG A 9 10.45 -13.06 -25.69
C ARG A 9 9.65 -13.75 -24.60
N GLU A 10 9.09 -14.91 -24.91
CA GLU A 10 8.27 -15.74 -24.04
C GLU A 10 9.05 -16.17 -22.80
N ILE A 11 10.28 -16.66 -23.01
CA ILE A 11 11.19 -17.06 -21.93
C ILE A 11 11.60 -15.85 -21.09
N ARG A 12 11.82 -14.68 -21.71
CA ARG A 12 12.10 -13.45 -20.96
C ARG A 12 10.93 -13.03 -20.09
N ASP A 13 9.70 -13.09 -20.59
CA ASP A 13 8.51 -12.72 -19.82
C ASP A 13 8.27 -13.65 -18.61
N GLU A 14 8.59 -14.93 -18.72
CA GLU A 14 8.61 -15.85 -17.58
C GLU A 14 9.63 -15.41 -16.53
N ILE A 15 10.89 -15.16 -16.95
CA ILE A 15 11.95 -14.66 -16.05
C ILE A 15 11.52 -13.34 -15.39
N TYR A 16 10.95 -12.41 -16.16
CA TYR A 16 10.46 -11.14 -15.64
C TYR A 16 9.35 -11.34 -14.62
N THR A 17 8.43 -12.28 -14.86
CA THR A 17 7.34 -12.58 -13.94
C THR A 17 7.89 -13.05 -12.59
N TYR A 18 8.83 -14.00 -12.59
CA TYR A 18 9.48 -14.45 -11.35
C TYR A 18 10.26 -13.36 -10.62
N CYS A 19 10.78 -12.36 -11.34
CA CYS A 19 11.58 -11.28 -10.75
C CYS A 19 10.76 -10.08 -10.26
N LEU A 20 9.60 -9.82 -10.87
CA LEU A 20 8.89 -8.53 -10.75
C LEU A 20 7.44 -8.67 -10.29
N VAL A 21 6.88 -9.88 -10.25
CA VAL A 21 5.50 -10.10 -9.84
C VAL A 21 5.51 -10.84 -8.52
N SER A 22 4.86 -10.26 -7.51
CA SER A 22 4.63 -10.95 -6.24
C SER A 22 3.78 -12.21 -6.49
N PRO A 23 4.10 -13.36 -5.88
CA PRO A 23 3.29 -14.58 -6.00
C PRO A 23 1.84 -14.38 -5.55
N THR A 24 1.60 -13.51 -4.56
CA THR A 24 0.27 -13.14 -4.07
C THR A 24 -0.38 -12.01 -4.88
N GLY A 25 0.39 -11.38 -5.77
CA GLY A 25 0.01 -10.13 -6.43
C GLY A 25 0.01 -8.91 -5.51
N LEU A 26 0.30 -9.05 -4.21
CA LEU A 26 0.35 -7.96 -3.25
C LEU A 26 1.79 -7.54 -2.99
N ILE A 27 2.02 -6.22 -2.93
CA ILE A 27 3.31 -5.66 -2.55
C ILE A 27 3.16 -4.53 -1.54
N ALA A 28 3.98 -4.52 -0.49
CA ALA A 28 3.98 -3.44 0.50
C ALA A 28 5.30 -2.65 0.49
N PRO A 29 5.24 -1.31 0.53
CA PRO A 29 6.41 -0.45 0.56
C PRO A 29 6.87 -0.17 2.00
N TYR A 30 8.12 -0.52 2.32
CA TYR A 30 8.72 -0.27 3.63
C TYR A 30 10.02 0.55 3.53
N LEU A 31 10.31 1.28 4.60
CA LEU A 31 11.64 1.84 4.82
C LEU A 31 12.48 0.89 5.64
N LEU A 32 13.52 0.32 5.02
CA LEU A 32 14.52 -0.42 5.77
C LEU A 32 15.48 0.54 6.47
N PRO A 33 15.96 0.18 7.68
CA PRO A 33 17.02 0.91 8.35
C PRO A 33 18.25 0.99 7.46
N ARG A 34 18.95 2.11 7.49
CA ARG A 34 20.28 2.16 6.88
C ARG A 34 21.19 1.27 7.71
N SER A 35 22.00 0.43 7.07
CA SER A 35 23.22 -0.04 7.73
C SER A 35 23.99 1.22 8.12
N SER A 36 24.11 1.49 9.42
CA SER A 36 25.15 2.41 9.89
C SER A 36 26.46 1.73 9.55
N THR A 37 26.98 1.99 8.35
CA THR A 37 28.40 1.80 8.10
C THR A 37 29.06 2.79 9.05
N ASN A 38 29.35 2.33 10.27
CA ASN A 38 30.37 2.91 11.09
C ASN A 38 31.55 3.04 10.15
N SER A 39 31.92 4.28 9.84
CA SER A 39 33.06 4.58 9.02
C SER A 39 34.32 4.30 9.83
N THR A 40 34.56 3.04 10.15
CA THR A 40 35.92 2.50 10.29
C THR A 40 36.37 2.15 8.88
N SER A 41 36.51 3.18 8.03
CA SER A 41 37.35 3.02 6.86
C SER A 41 38.76 2.85 7.39
N LEU A 42 39.30 1.64 7.20
CA LEU A 42 40.73 1.44 7.08
C LEU A 42 41.21 2.46 6.05
N LYS A 43 41.84 3.53 6.56
CA LYS A 43 42.47 4.57 5.76
C LYS A 43 43.57 3.91 4.93
N SER A 44 43.29 3.65 3.66
CA SER A 44 44.32 3.48 2.64
C SER A 44 45.09 4.81 2.54
N PRO A 45 46.41 4.84 2.78
CA PRO A 45 47.17 6.08 2.77
C PRO A 45 47.60 6.40 1.33
N CYS A 46 46.75 7.04 0.55
CA CYS A 46 47.17 7.66 -0.71
C CYS A 46 47.21 9.19 -0.55
N ARG A 47 48.40 9.68 -0.19
CA ARG A 47 48.81 11.09 -0.32
C ARG A 47 48.70 11.52 -1.78
N ARG A 48 48.03 12.65 -2.06
CA ARG A 48 48.68 13.86 -2.64
C ARG A 48 47.71 15.07 -2.70
N ARG A 49 48.19 16.13 -2.05
CA ARG A 49 47.85 17.57 -2.05
C ARG A 49 46.81 18.08 -3.06
N ALA A 50 45.83 18.81 -2.54
CA ALA A 50 45.54 20.19 -2.97
C ALA A 50 44.78 20.94 -1.85
N LEU A 51 45.45 21.90 -1.20
CA LEU A 51 44.80 22.97 -0.45
C LEU A 51 44.17 23.94 -1.46
N LYS A 52 42.84 24.08 -1.46
CA LYS A 52 42.19 25.35 -1.74
C LYS A 52 40.96 25.51 -0.85
N THR A 53 41.00 26.61 -0.13
CA THR A 53 39.98 27.25 0.69
C THR A 53 38.64 27.35 -0.05
N ALA A 54 37.60 26.72 0.50
CA ALA A 54 36.21 27.03 0.17
C ALA A 54 35.33 26.75 1.40
N SER A 55 34.51 27.72 1.75
CA SER A 55 33.60 27.72 2.89
C SER A 55 32.73 26.46 2.94
N THR A 56 32.89 25.68 4.01
CA THR A 56 32.11 24.46 4.27
C THR A 56 30.71 24.82 4.77
N LYS A 57 29.85 25.31 3.86
CA LYS A 57 28.42 24.98 3.96
C LYS A 57 28.31 23.50 3.62
N SER A 58 28.38 22.66 4.64
CA SER A 58 28.03 21.24 4.57
C SER A 58 26.59 21.12 4.06
N LYS A 59 26.42 21.07 2.74
CA LYS A 59 25.23 20.49 2.13
C LYS A 59 25.32 19.01 2.49
N HIS A 60 24.74 18.62 3.63
CA HIS A 60 24.34 17.24 3.87
C HIS A 60 23.48 16.87 2.66
N LYS A 61 24.09 16.20 1.68
CA LYS A 61 23.43 15.61 0.54
C LYS A 61 22.40 14.67 1.15
N LYS A 62 21.13 15.12 1.22
CA LYS A 62 20.02 14.35 1.80
C LYS A 62 20.05 13.00 1.11
N GLN A 63 20.63 12.03 1.80
CA GLN A 63 20.83 10.69 1.28
C GLN A 63 19.43 10.15 1.01
N LYS A 64 19.18 9.68 -0.21
CA LYS A 64 17.84 9.25 -0.63
C LYS A 64 17.38 8.11 0.29
N GLN A 65 16.14 8.17 0.76
CA GLN A 65 15.50 7.04 1.41
C GLN A 65 15.11 6.06 0.30
N ASN A 66 15.52 4.80 0.43
CA ASN A 66 15.17 3.76 -0.53
C ASN A 66 13.96 3.02 0.01
N LEU A 67 12.89 2.99 -0.78
CA LEU A 67 11.74 2.14 -0.51
C LEU A 67 12.07 0.71 -0.94
N HIS A 68 11.75 -0.23 -0.09
CA HIS A 68 11.82 -1.66 -0.38
C HIS A 68 10.41 -2.20 -0.55
N LEU A 69 10.21 -3.07 -1.54
CA LEU A 69 8.92 -3.68 -1.85
C LEU A 69 8.93 -5.13 -1.42
N ILE A 70 7.98 -5.50 -0.58
CA ILE A 70 7.85 -6.82 0.02
C ILE A 70 6.69 -7.57 -0.63
N THR A 71 6.88 -8.85 -0.95
CA THR A 71 5.88 -9.69 -1.67
C THR A 71 4.90 -10.41 -0.76
N SER A 72 5.21 -10.52 0.53
CA SER A 72 4.39 -11.22 1.54
C SER A 72 3.86 -10.24 2.60
N PRO A 73 3.08 -9.22 2.23
CA PRO A 73 2.70 -8.17 3.17
C PRO A 73 1.68 -8.59 4.23
N LEU A 74 1.02 -9.74 4.05
CA LEU A 74 0.03 -10.26 5.00
C LEU A 74 0.66 -11.09 6.12
N THR A 75 1.86 -11.63 5.91
CA THR A 75 2.58 -12.44 6.90
C THR A 75 3.48 -11.61 7.80
N LEU A 76 3.83 -10.39 7.38
CA LEU A 76 4.79 -9.52 8.03
C LEU A 76 4.11 -8.26 8.55
N THR A 77 4.13 -8.06 9.86
CA THR A 77 3.56 -6.85 10.47
C THR A 77 4.60 -5.72 10.50
N PRO A 78 4.21 -4.43 10.55
CA PRO A 78 5.14 -3.30 10.51
C PRO A 78 6.00 -3.18 11.78
N HIS A 79 5.64 -3.94 12.82
CA HIS A 79 6.31 -4.06 14.10
C HIS A 79 7.24 -5.27 14.19
N ASP A 80 7.30 -6.09 13.13
CA ASP A 80 8.12 -7.29 13.14
C ASP A 80 9.61 -6.94 13.35
N PRO A 81 10.29 -7.60 14.33
CA PRO A 81 11.70 -7.35 14.62
C PRO A 81 12.63 -7.52 13.42
N ILE A 82 12.23 -8.25 12.37
CA ILE A 82 13.00 -8.33 11.11
C ILE A 82 13.30 -6.93 10.54
N PHE A 83 12.42 -5.95 10.75
CA PHE A 83 12.55 -4.60 10.23
C PHE A 83 13.49 -3.71 11.06
N HIS A 84 14.00 -4.19 12.19
CA HIS A 84 14.92 -3.44 13.05
C HIS A 84 16.36 -3.46 12.54
N SER A 85 16.75 -4.49 11.78
CA SER A 85 18.10 -4.63 11.24
C SER A 85 18.04 -4.99 9.76
N LEU A 86 18.67 -4.16 8.92
CA LEU A 86 18.81 -4.42 7.48
C LEU A 86 19.44 -5.78 7.21
N ASN A 87 20.44 -6.18 8.01
CA ASN A 87 21.12 -7.46 7.83
C ASN A 87 20.21 -8.62 8.18
N LEU A 88 19.41 -8.50 9.26
CA LEU A 88 18.43 -9.52 9.64
C LEU A 88 17.35 -9.65 8.57
N PHE A 89 16.81 -8.52 8.10
CA PHE A 89 15.84 -8.49 7.01
C PHE A 89 16.37 -9.17 5.74
N LEU A 90 17.56 -8.78 5.27
CA LEU A 90 18.14 -9.31 4.03
C LEU A 90 18.56 -10.79 4.14
N HIS A 91 18.94 -11.27 5.33
CA HIS A 91 19.28 -12.67 5.55
C HIS A 91 18.05 -13.56 5.66
N THR A 92 17.02 -13.13 6.39
CA THR A 92 15.84 -13.94 6.68
C THR A 92 14.89 -14.00 5.48
N LEU A 93 14.74 -12.89 4.74
CA LEU A 93 13.70 -12.74 3.72
C LEU A 93 14.24 -12.44 2.31
N LYS A 94 15.38 -13.04 1.97
CA LYS A 94 16.04 -12.81 0.68
C LYS A 94 15.14 -13.09 -0.54
N HIS A 95 14.11 -13.91 -0.37
CA HIS A 95 13.18 -14.29 -1.43
C HIS A 95 11.86 -13.51 -1.41
N GLU A 96 11.61 -12.66 -0.39
CA GLU A 96 10.35 -11.95 -0.24
C GLU A 96 10.43 -10.46 -0.61
N TYR A 97 11.45 -10.06 -1.37
CA TYR A 97 11.61 -8.69 -1.84
C TYR A 97 11.64 -8.60 -3.37
N LEU A 98 11.00 -7.57 -3.91
CA LEU A 98 11.13 -7.22 -5.33
C LEU A 98 12.22 -6.18 -5.51
N SER A 99 13.25 -6.54 -6.27
CA SER A 99 14.27 -5.60 -6.72
C SER A 99 13.84 -4.93 -8.01
N LEU A 100 13.74 -3.61 -8.00
CA LEU A 100 13.51 -2.84 -9.24
C LEU A 100 14.80 -2.65 -10.07
N SER A 101 15.92 -3.25 -9.66
CA SER A 101 17.22 -3.13 -10.35
C SER A 101 17.17 -3.64 -11.78
N LEU A 102 16.45 -4.73 -12.05
CA LEU A 102 16.30 -5.30 -13.38
C LEU A 102 15.72 -4.26 -14.37
N ARG A 103 14.73 -3.49 -13.92
CA ARG A 103 14.10 -2.43 -14.72
C ARG A 103 15.03 -1.25 -15.00
N SER A 104 16.09 -1.08 -14.20
CA SER A 104 17.07 -0.02 -14.36
C SER A 104 18.27 -0.39 -15.25
N THR A 105 18.29 -1.62 -15.79
CA THR A 105 19.42 -2.13 -16.60
C THR A 105 19.53 -1.47 -17.97
N CYS A 106 18.50 -1.59 -18.80
CA CYS A 106 18.45 -0.99 -20.13
C CYS A 106 17.02 -0.61 -20.56
N ARG A 107 16.92 0.23 -21.60
CA ARG A 107 15.63 0.73 -22.11
C ARG A 107 14.71 -0.38 -22.62
N GLN A 108 15.27 -1.40 -23.27
CA GLN A 108 14.47 -2.52 -23.78
C GLN A 108 13.82 -3.29 -22.62
N VAL A 109 14.62 -3.75 -21.65
CA VAL A 109 14.12 -4.45 -20.46
C VAL A 109 13.09 -3.58 -19.72
N TYR A 110 13.34 -2.28 -19.57
CA TYR A 110 12.36 -1.37 -18.98
C TYR A 110 11.01 -1.40 -19.71
N ASN A 111 11.01 -1.28 -21.03
CA ASN A 111 9.79 -1.28 -21.84
C ASN A 111 9.05 -2.62 -21.76
N GLU A 112 9.77 -3.73 -21.79
CA GLU A 112 9.19 -5.08 -21.70
C GLU A 112 8.56 -5.33 -20.31
N THR A 113 9.18 -4.81 -19.25
CA THR A 113 8.80 -5.10 -17.86
C THR A 113 7.85 -4.09 -17.22
N ASN A 114 7.72 -2.88 -17.77
CA ASN A 114 6.95 -1.81 -17.14
C ASN A 114 5.47 -2.21 -16.94
N GLY A 115 4.82 -2.73 -17.99
CA GLY A 115 3.42 -3.17 -17.90
C GLY A 115 3.23 -4.36 -16.98
N LEU A 116 4.18 -5.32 -17.00
CA LEU A 116 4.13 -6.50 -16.13
C LEU A 116 4.16 -6.11 -14.66
N PHE A 117 5.11 -5.28 -14.24
CA PHE A 117 5.25 -4.88 -12.84
C PHE A 117 4.03 -4.10 -12.33
N TRP A 118 3.63 -3.03 -13.03
CA TRP A 118 2.57 -2.15 -12.52
C TRP A 118 1.17 -2.74 -12.65
N GLY A 119 0.93 -3.55 -13.69
CA GLY A 119 -0.40 -4.13 -13.95
C GLY A 119 -0.68 -5.41 -13.16
N ARG A 120 0.35 -6.13 -12.70
CA ARG A 120 0.20 -7.41 -11.97
C ARG A 120 0.45 -7.31 -10.46
N ASN A 121 0.89 -6.18 -9.96
CA ASN A 121 1.06 -5.97 -8.52
C ASN A 121 0.07 -4.93 -8.00
N THR A 122 -0.52 -5.20 -6.85
CA THR A 122 -1.37 -4.31 -6.07
C THR A 122 -0.58 -3.79 -4.87
N PHE A 123 -0.55 -2.46 -4.72
CA PHE A 123 0.13 -1.84 -3.58
C PHE A 123 -0.75 -1.95 -2.34
N TYR A 124 -0.28 -2.73 -1.37
CA TYR A 124 -0.93 -2.96 -0.10
C TYR A 124 -0.39 -1.99 0.97
N PHE A 125 -1.29 -1.39 1.73
CA PHE A 125 -0.98 -0.54 2.87
C PHE A 125 -1.69 -1.01 4.12
N GLU A 126 -0.94 -1.19 5.19
CA GLU A 126 -1.44 -1.52 6.51
C GLU A 126 -1.77 -0.22 7.26
N GLY A 127 -2.97 0.31 7.01
CA GLY A 127 -3.44 1.58 7.54
C GLY A 127 -3.28 2.78 6.60
N LEU A 128 -3.97 3.86 6.95
CA LEU A 128 -3.95 5.13 6.22
C LEU A 128 -2.67 5.94 6.52
N GLY A 129 -2.23 5.89 7.77
CA GLY A 129 -1.14 6.67 8.34
C GLY A 129 0.18 5.91 8.44
N GLU A 130 1.13 6.52 9.14
CA GLU A 130 2.41 5.90 9.46
C GLU A 130 2.24 4.94 10.64
N VAL A 131 2.37 3.64 10.39
CA VAL A 131 2.33 2.61 11.44
C VAL A 131 3.69 1.90 11.47
N GLY A 132 4.42 2.06 12.57
CA GLY A 132 5.76 1.49 12.73
C GLY A 132 6.73 1.92 11.62
N ARG A 133 7.07 1.00 10.71
CA ARG A 133 7.95 1.24 9.55
C ARG A 133 7.20 1.49 8.23
N SER A 134 5.89 1.35 8.22
CA SER A 134 5.03 1.76 7.10
C SER A 134 4.96 3.29 7.04
N LEU A 135 5.13 3.86 5.85
CA LEU A 135 5.06 5.31 5.65
C LEU A 135 3.63 5.83 5.48
N GLY A 136 2.63 4.94 5.46
CA GLY A 136 1.28 5.30 5.02
C GLY A 136 1.23 5.67 3.54
N VAL A 137 0.01 5.82 3.01
CA VAL A 137 -0.21 5.96 1.57
C VAL A 137 0.42 7.25 1.03
N ALA A 138 0.02 8.39 1.59
CA ALA A 138 0.37 9.70 1.04
C ALA A 138 1.89 9.96 1.02
N ARG A 139 2.60 9.57 2.10
CA ARG A 139 4.05 9.77 2.17
C ARG A 139 4.80 8.76 1.31
N THR A 140 4.35 7.52 1.20
CA THR A 140 4.92 6.55 0.25
C THR A 140 4.88 7.11 -1.17
N LEU A 141 3.71 7.56 -1.63
CA LEU A 141 3.55 8.12 -2.98
C LEU A 141 4.45 9.35 -3.20
N LYS A 142 4.65 10.16 -2.15
CA LYS A 142 5.59 11.30 -2.18
C LYS A 142 7.04 10.84 -2.31
N VAL A 143 7.47 9.81 -1.58
CA VAL A 143 8.85 9.28 -1.64
C VAL A 143 9.13 8.60 -2.98
N MET A 144 8.16 7.88 -3.54
CA MET A 144 8.27 7.30 -4.89
C MET A 144 8.46 8.37 -5.97
N GLY A 145 8.00 9.59 -5.71
CA GLY A 145 8.04 10.69 -6.66
C GLY A 145 6.92 10.63 -7.70
N GLN A 146 6.84 11.67 -8.53
CA GLN A 146 5.69 11.91 -9.40
C GLN A 146 5.51 10.85 -10.49
N THR A 147 6.60 10.40 -11.12
CA THR A 147 6.52 9.45 -12.23
C THR A 147 6.09 8.06 -11.75
N ALA A 148 6.78 7.50 -10.76
CA ALA A 148 6.50 6.15 -10.27
C ALA A 148 5.11 6.06 -9.62
N SER A 149 4.72 7.04 -8.80
CA SER A 149 3.39 7.04 -8.16
C SER A 149 2.22 7.12 -9.15
N ARG A 150 2.42 7.66 -10.35
CA ARG A 150 1.40 7.71 -11.41
C ARG A 150 1.25 6.39 -12.17
N LEU A 151 2.23 5.50 -12.07
CA LEU A 151 2.18 4.20 -12.74
C LEU A 151 1.45 3.14 -11.89
N ILE A 152 1.19 3.41 -10.61
CA ILE A 152 0.42 2.51 -9.74
C ILE A 152 -1.00 2.39 -10.28
N GLU A 153 -1.44 1.16 -10.52
CA GLU A 153 -2.77 0.88 -11.03
C GLU A 153 -3.77 0.47 -9.94
N ARG A 154 -3.30 -0.24 -8.91
CA ARG A 154 -4.16 -0.84 -7.88
C ARG A 154 -3.60 -0.60 -6.49
N VAL A 155 -4.46 -0.21 -5.57
CA VAL A 155 -4.13 -0.01 -4.16
C VAL A 155 -5.17 -0.72 -3.30
N THR A 156 -4.69 -1.46 -2.30
CA THR A 156 -5.49 -2.02 -1.21
C THR A 156 -5.03 -1.38 0.09
N ILE A 157 -5.98 -0.86 0.87
CA ILE A 157 -5.72 -0.28 2.19
C ILE A 157 -6.49 -1.12 3.21
N ARG A 158 -5.74 -1.73 4.14
CA ARG A 158 -6.32 -2.31 5.33
C ARG A 158 -6.70 -1.17 6.27
N MET A 159 -7.98 -1.06 6.55
CA MET A 159 -8.55 -0.07 7.44
C MET A 159 -8.33 -0.54 8.87
N SER A 160 -7.95 0.40 9.73
CA SER A 160 -7.62 0.16 11.12
C SER A 160 -8.82 0.45 12.03
N ILE A 161 -8.66 0.22 13.33
CA ILE A 161 -9.68 0.56 14.34
C ILE A 161 -10.03 2.04 14.23
N LEU A 162 -11.31 2.37 14.39
CA LEU A 162 -11.75 3.75 14.27
C LEU A 162 -11.00 4.64 15.28
N GLY A 163 -10.37 5.71 14.78
CA GLY A 163 -9.46 6.50 15.59
C GLY A 163 -8.88 7.71 14.85
N PRO A 164 -7.93 8.43 15.46
CA PRO A 164 -7.42 9.70 14.95
C PRO A 164 -6.78 9.63 13.56
N GLU A 165 -6.31 8.46 13.15
CA GLU A 165 -5.70 8.22 11.85
C GLU A 165 -6.67 8.37 10.66
N TYR A 166 -7.97 8.26 10.92
CA TYR A 166 -9.01 8.54 9.94
C TYR A 166 -9.02 10.01 9.50
N GLY A 167 -8.46 10.94 10.27
CA GLY A 167 -8.26 12.32 9.82
C GLY A 167 -7.33 12.45 8.60
N ALA A 168 -6.57 11.40 8.25
CA ALA A 168 -5.78 11.35 7.03
C ALA A 168 -6.57 10.80 5.82
N LEU A 169 -7.75 10.20 6.03
CA LEU A 169 -8.52 9.49 5.01
C LEU A 169 -8.85 10.37 3.82
N ARG A 170 -9.50 11.52 4.05
CA ARG A 170 -9.83 12.48 2.98
C ARG A 170 -8.60 12.89 2.16
N LYS A 171 -7.45 13.07 2.82
CA LYS A 171 -6.20 13.43 2.15
C LYS A 171 -5.64 12.28 1.32
N VAL A 172 -5.71 11.04 1.81
CA VAL A 172 -5.29 9.85 1.09
C VAL A 172 -6.15 9.66 -0.16
N LEU A 173 -7.48 9.72 -0.02
CA LEU A 173 -8.42 9.60 -1.12
C LEU A 173 -8.13 10.65 -2.19
N ASN A 174 -8.15 11.95 -1.84
CA ASN A 174 -7.81 13.04 -2.76
C ASN A 174 -6.45 12.85 -3.47
N THR A 175 -5.46 12.27 -2.77
CA THR A 175 -4.17 11.97 -3.37
C THR A 175 -4.29 10.89 -4.45
N LEU A 176 -5.02 9.81 -4.19
CA LEU A 176 -5.28 8.73 -5.13
C LEU A 176 -6.12 9.21 -6.31
N SER A 177 -7.14 10.03 -6.07
CA SER A 177 -7.95 10.72 -7.08
C SER A 177 -7.09 11.52 -8.06
N SER A 178 -6.13 12.26 -7.52
CA SER A 178 -5.17 13.01 -8.33
C SER A 178 -4.29 12.08 -9.19
N ARG A 179 -3.97 10.86 -8.70
CA ARG A 179 -3.26 9.84 -9.48
C ARG A 179 -4.15 9.16 -10.52
N ALA A 180 -5.44 9.02 -10.28
CA ALA A 180 -6.39 8.55 -11.28
C ALA A 180 -6.52 9.54 -12.45
N ARG A 181 -6.62 10.84 -12.12
CA ARG A 181 -6.76 11.88 -13.15
C ARG A 181 -5.52 12.06 -14.01
N LEU A 182 -4.33 11.90 -13.42
CA LEU A 182 -3.04 12.24 -14.06
C LEU A 182 -2.13 11.03 -14.28
N GLY A 183 -2.64 9.82 -14.10
CA GLY A 183 -1.86 8.58 -14.12
C GLY A 183 -2.73 7.37 -14.47
N ASN A 184 -2.28 6.19 -14.05
CA ASN A 184 -2.86 4.90 -14.41
C ASN A 184 -3.68 4.27 -13.28
N PHE A 185 -4.02 5.03 -12.24
CA PHE A 185 -4.73 4.47 -11.10
C PHE A 185 -6.15 4.05 -11.51
N LYS A 186 -6.46 2.77 -11.32
CA LYS A 186 -7.65 2.09 -11.83
C LYS A 186 -8.53 1.50 -10.73
N ARG A 187 -7.97 1.08 -9.59
CA ARG A 187 -8.72 0.42 -8.53
C ARG A 187 -8.23 0.78 -7.14
N LEU A 188 -9.18 1.13 -6.27
CA LEU A 188 -9.01 1.26 -4.83
C LEU A 188 -9.84 0.19 -4.13
N GLU A 189 -9.22 -0.51 -3.19
CA GLU A 189 -9.87 -1.46 -2.31
C GLU A 189 -9.63 -1.05 -0.85
N LEU A 190 -10.71 -0.88 -0.08
CA LEU A 190 -10.67 -0.66 1.37
C LEU A 190 -11.15 -1.93 2.06
N VAL A 191 -10.36 -2.44 3.01
CA VAL A 191 -10.60 -3.73 3.66
C VAL A 191 -10.68 -3.53 5.16
N TRP A 192 -11.80 -3.89 5.77
CA TRP A 192 -11.93 -4.03 7.21
C TRP A 192 -11.90 -5.51 7.57
N ASP A 193 -11.05 -5.89 8.52
CA ASP A 193 -11.15 -7.22 9.13
C ASP A 193 -12.19 -7.20 10.25
N GLU A 194 -12.46 -8.37 10.82
CA GLU A 194 -13.47 -8.57 11.86
C GLU A 194 -13.36 -7.54 12.98
N LYS A 195 -12.20 -7.48 13.65
CA LYS A 195 -12.00 -6.60 14.81
C LYS A 195 -12.20 -5.11 14.48
N GLU A 196 -11.65 -4.66 13.35
CA GLU A 196 -11.74 -3.27 12.93
C GLU A 196 -13.16 -2.91 12.49
N PHE A 197 -13.89 -3.85 11.89
CA PHE A 197 -15.29 -3.66 11.53
C PHE A 197 -16.21 -3.61 12.76
N TRP A 198 -15.98 -4.46 13.75
CA TRP A 198 -16.70 -4.42 15.02
C TRP A 198 -16.57 -3.07 15.71
N SER A 199 -15.37 -2.48 15.68
CA SER A 199 -15.18 -1.11 16.19
C SER A 199 -16.02 -0.05 15.47
N LEU A 200 -16.39 -0.27 14.19
CA LEU A 200 -17.33 0.63 13.49
C LEU A 200 -18.78 0.42 13.94
N MET A 201 -19.18 -0.83 14.15
CA MET A 201 -20.49 -1.18 14.68
C MET A 201 -20.67 -0.58 16.08
N ASP A 202 -19.67 -0.76 16.95
CA ASP A 202 -19.61 -0.17 18.29
C ASP A 202 -19.64 1.36 18.24
N ALA A 203 -18.99 2.00 17.26
CA ALA A 203 -19.02 3.46 17.15
C ALA A 203 -20.41 3.98 16.77
N LEU A 204 -21.13 3.27 15.90
CA LEU A 204 -22.50 3.64 15.49
C LEU A 204 -23.52 3.42 16.62
N TYR A 205 -23.38 2.35 17.40
CA TYR A 205 -24.35 1.96 18.42
C TYR A 205 -23.95 2.37 19.86
N GLY A 206 -22.66 2.25 20.19
CA GLY A 206 -22.09 2.43 21.53
C GLY A 206 -21.65 3.85 21.90
N GLY A 207 -21.87 4.85 21.05
CA GLY A 207 -21.83 6.27 21.43
C GLY A 207 -20.75 7.16 20.80
N ASP A 208 -19.87 6.61 19.95
CA ASP A 208 -18.86 7.40 19.19
C ASP A 208 -19.37 7.81 17.80
N VAL A 209 -20.68 8.03 17.67
CA VAL A 209 -21.38 8.41 16.42
C VAL A 209 -20.72 9.61 15.72
N PRO A 210 -20.26 10.68 16.41
CA PRO A 210 -19.58 11.80 15.73
C PRO A 210 -18.30 11.39 15.00
N LEU A 211 -17.57 10.39 15.50
CA LEU A 211 -16.35 9.90 14.87
C LEU A 211 -16.69 9.03 13.65
N PHE A 212 -17.75 8.22 13.75
CA PHE A 212 -18.28 7.46 12.63
C PHE A 212 -18.77 8.40 11.51
N ASP A 213 -19.58 9.41 11.84
CA ASP A 213 -20.08 10.40 10.90
C ASP A 213 -18.95 11.17 10.22
N ALA A 214 -17.94 11.62 10.99
CA ALA A 214 -16.77 12.30 10.42
C ALA A 214 -16.00 11.41 9.42
N MET A 215 -15.86 10.11 9.71
CA MET A 215 -15.29 9.15 8.75
C MET A 215 -16.16 9.04 7.49
N ILE A 216 -17.48 8.89 7.64
CA ILE A 216 -18.41 8.77 6.50
C ILE A 216 -18.36 10.03 5.63
N GLU A 217 -18.33 11.22 6.23
CA GLU A 217 -18.16 12.49 5.50
C GLU A 217 -16.83 12.54 4.74
N ASP A 218 -15.73 12.05 5.34
CA ASP A 218 -14.43 11.97 4.70
C ASP A 218 -14.41 11.01 3.50
N LEU A 219 -15.11 9.89 3.59
CA LEU A 219 -15.30 8.94 2.49
C LEU A 219 -16.10 9.57 1.34
N VAL A 220 -17.20 10.25 1.65
CA VAL A 220 -18.05 10.95 0.66
C VAL A 220 -17.26 12.07 -0.04
N GLY A 221 -16.60 12.93 0.74
CA GLY A 221 -15.90 14.10 0.24
C GLY A 221 -14.61 13.78 -0.52
N GLY A 222 -14.00 12.63 -0.24
CA GLY A 222 -12.73 12.21 -0.84
C GLY A 222 -12.84 11.60 -2.25
N LEU A 223 -14.05 11.30 -2.74
CA LEU A 223 -14.26 10.47 -3.94
C LEU A 223 -15.14 11.13 -5.02
N ALA A 224 -15.40 12.43 -4.94
CA ALA A 224 -16.32 13.13 -5.83
C ALA A 224 -15.78 13.21 -7.28
N GLY A 225 -16.47 12.56 -8.24
CA GLY A 225 -16.24 12.70 -9.68
C GLY A 225 -15.18 11.78 -10.29
N GLU A 226 -14.89 10.65 -9.67
CA GLU A 226 -13.68 9.87 -9.95
C GLU A 226 -13.87 8.68 -10.89
N ARG A 227 -12.79 8.31 -11.60
CA ARG A 227 -12.75 7.38 -12.74
C ARG A 227 -12.08 6.04 -12.40
N PHE A 228 -12.10 5.60 -11.15
CA PHE A 228 -11.51 4.33 -10.76
C PHE A 228 -12.53 3.45 -10.04
N GLU A 229 -12.32 2.14 -10.17
CA GLU A 229 -13.10 1.10 -9.49
C GLU A 229 -12.89 1.22 -7.98
N ARG A 230 -13.99 1.18 -7.22
CA ARG A 230 -13.98 1.26 -5.76
C ARG A 230 -14.56 -0.03 -5.23
N VAL A 231 -13.82 -0.67 -4.34
CA VAL A 231 -14.22 -1.92 -3.71
C VAL A 231 -14.10 -1.77 -2.20
N VAL A 232 -15.14 -2.18 -1.49
CA VAL A 232 -15.15 -2.24 -0.03
C VAL A 232 -15.32 -3.70 0.37
N ARG A 233 -14.44 -4.18 1.25
CA ARG A 233 -14.51 -5.51 1.84
C ARG A 233 -14.71 -5.40 3.34
N VAL A 234 -15.70 -6.12 3.83
CA VAL A 234 -16.07 -6.20 5.25
C VAL A 234 -16.32 -7.68 5.61
N PRO A 235 -16.20 -8.07 6.88
CA PRO A 235 -16.54 -9.42 7.32
C PRO A 235 -18.03 -9.73 7.12
N ILE A 236 -18.36 -11.03 7.04
CA ILE A 236 -19.73 -11.50 7.15
C ILE A 236 -20.17 -11.27 8.60
N CYS A 237 -21.42 -10.84 8.81
CA CYS A 237 -22.01 -10.84 10.15
C CYS A 237 -21.97 -12.27 10.69
N PRO A 238 -21.23 -12.56 11.77
CA PRO A 238 -21.17 -13.92 12.28
C PRO A 238 -22.58 -14.35 12.72
N PRO A 239 -22.92 -15.64 12.52
CA PRO A 239 -24.10 -16.19 13.16
C PRO A 239 -23.85 -16.15 14.67
N GLY A 240 -24.66 -15.41 15.42
CA GLY A 240 -24.71 -15.62 16.87
C GLY A 240 -25.54 -16.87 17.19
N ASP A 241 -25.70 -17.15 18.47
CA ASP A 241 -26.54 -18.25 18.97
C ASP A 241 -27.65 -17.75 19.94
N ASP A 242 -27.87 -16.43 20.08
CA ASP A 242 -28.69 -15.77 21.12
C ASP A 242 -29.51 -14.55 20.61
N ASP A 243 -30.47 -14.05 21.40
CA ASP A 243 -31.40 -12.95 21.06
C ASP A 243 -30.71 -11.60 20.67
N ASP A 244 -29.44 -11.40 21.03
CA ASP A 244 -28.62 -10.23 20.63
C ASP A 244 -28.26 -10.24 19.12
N GLU A 245 -28.52 -11.36 18.41
CA GLU A 245 -28.22 -11.53 16.99
C GLU A 245 -28.97 -10.60 16.05
N GLU A 246 -30.25 -10.34 16.32
CA GLU A 246 -31.06 -9.55 15.40
C GLU A 246 -30.59 -8.10 15.41
N GLU A 247 -30.21 -7.58 16.57
CA GLU A 247 -29.65 -6.24 16.74
C GLU A 247 -28.29 -6.10 16.05
N ASP A 248 -27.36 -7.04 16.28
CA ASP A 248 -26.04 -7.03 15.64
C ASP A 248 -26.15 -7.12 14.11
N ARG A 249 -27.09 -7.91 13.58
CA ARG A 249 -27.35 -7.99 12.14
C ARG A 249 -27.88 -6.68 11.59
N LEU A 250 -28.81 -6.01 12.29
CA LEU A 250 -29.34 -4.71 11.87
C LEU A 250 -28.24 -3.63 11.88
N VAL A 251 -27.40 -3.60 12.90
CA VAL A 251 -26.27 -2.66 12.99
C VAL A 251 -25.25 -2.96 11.89
N HIS A 252 -24.91 -4.23 11.66
CA HIS A 252 -24.01 -4.63 10.57
C HIS A 252 -24.53 -4.14 9.22
N GLU A 253 -25.80 -4.40 8.92
CA GLU A 253 -26.42 -3.98 7.66
C GLU A 253 -26.44 -2.46 7.50
N GLU A 254 -26.70 -1.71 8.57
CA GLU A 254 -26.69 -0.24 8.51
C GLU A 254 -25.28 0.32 8.31
N VAL A 255 -24.25 -0.24 8.96
CA VAL A 255 -22.85 0.14 8.72
C VAL A 255 -22.43 -0.17 7.29
N VAL A 256 -22.74 -1.36 6.78
CA VAL A 256 -22.45 -1.76 5.39
C VAL A 256 -23.12 -0.81 4.41
N LYS A 257 -24.37 -0.47 4.65
CA LYS A 257 -25.15 0.46 3.83
C LYS A 257 -24.56 1.87 3.86
N CYS A 258 -24.18 2.38 5.04
CA CYS A 258 -23.49 3.66 5.19
C CYS A 258 -22.18 3.70 4.40
N LEU A 259 -21.32 2.68 4.54
CA LEU A 259 -20.06 2.57 3.80
C LEU A 259 -20.29 2.52 2.29
N HIS A 260 -21.28 1.73 1.84
CA HIS A 260 -21.62 1.61 0.43
C HIS A 260 -22.09 2.94 -0.16
N TYR A 261 -22.97 3.67 0.54
CA TYR A 261 -23.42 4.98 0.06
C TYR A 261 -22.32 6.02 0.07
N ALA A 262 -21.41 5.96 1.03
CA ALA A 262 -20.28 6.87 1.13
C ALA A 262 -19.26 6.67 0.01
N ILE A 263 -18.88 5.42 -0.24
CA ILE A 263 -17.79 5.09 -1.17
C ILE A 263 -18.32 4.85 -2.58
N GLY A 264 -19.47 4.19 -2.72
CA GLY A 264 -20.00 3.64 -3.96
C GLY A 264 -19.18 2.46 -4.49
N GLY A 265 -19.47 2.03 -5.72
CA GLY A 265 -18.78 0.89 -6.35
C GLY A 265 -19.27 -0.45 -5.83
N THR A 266 -18.35 -1.38 -5.59
CA THR A 266 -18.66 -2.77 -5.20
C THR A 266 -18.48 -2.96 -3.69
N MET A 267 -19.50 -3.49 -3.02
CA MET A 267 -19.46 -3.91 -1.62
C MET A 267 -19.44 -5.43 -1.53
N ILE A 268 -18.45 -5.96 -0.82
CA ILE A 268 -18.25 -7.40 -0.61
C ILE A 268 -18.27 -7.68 0.89
N CYS A 269 -19.16 -8.58 1.31
CA CYS A 269 -19.24 -9.05 2.69
C CYS A 269 -18.76 -10.51 2.74
N GLY A 270 -17.62 -10.74 3.39
CA GLY A 270 -16.81 -11.96 3.23
C GLY A 270 -16.42 -12.17 1.79
N ASP A 271 -17.00 -13.20 1.17
CA ASP A 271 -16.76 -13.58 -0.22
C ASP A 271 -17.94 -13.25 -1.16
N VAL A 272 -19.01 -12.65 -0.64
CA VAL A 272 -20.24 -12.39 -1.39
C VAL A 272 -20.35 -10.92 -1.78
N VAL A 273 -20.56 -10.66 -3.07
CA VAL A 273 -20.87 -9.31 -3.57
C VAL A 273 -22.31 -8.97 -3.18
N ARG A 274 -22.47 -8.10 -2.18
CA ARG A 274 -23.79 -7.66 -1.71
C ARG A 274 -24.31 -6.49 -2.56
N TRP A 275 -23.44 -5.55 -2.94
CA TRP A 275 -23.83 -4.39 -3.73
C TRP A 275 -22.85 -4.12 -4.88
N ASN A 276 -23.37 -3.61 -5.99
CA ASN A 276 -22.61 -3.12 -7.12
C ASN A 276 -23.26 -1.85 -7.67
N ASP A 277 -22.53 -0.73 -7.66
CA ASP A 277 -22.97 0.57 -8.18
C ASP A 277 -24.37 0.99 -7.73
N ARG A 278 -24.59 0.99 -6.41
CA ARG A 278 -25.87 1.35 -5.75
C ARG A 278 -27.03 0.39 -6.00
N VAL A 279 -26.80 -0.72 -6.70
CA VAL A 279 -27.76 -1.81 -6.87
C VAL A 279 -27.36 -2.96 -5.95
N MET A 280 -28.33 -3.50 -5.20
CA MET A 280 -28.13 -4.73 -4.43
C MET A 280 -28.11 -5.92 -5.41
N VAL A 281 -27.06 -6.73 -5.39
CA VAL A 281 -26.83 -7.79 -6.40
C VAL A 281 -27.13 -9.19 -5.87
N GLY A 282 -27.34 -9.37 -4.56
CA GLY A 282 -27.72 -10.65 -4.00
C GLY A 282 -28.28 -10.58 -2.58
N ILE A 283 -29.34 -11.37 -2.37
CA ILE A 283 -29.82 -11.93 -1.10
C ILE A 283 -29.07 -13.24 -0.90
#